data_AF-A0A850QEX4-F1
#
_entry.id   AF-A0A850QEX4-F1
#
_cell.length_a   1.000
_cell.length_b   1.000
_cell.length_c   1.000
_cell.angle_alpha   90.00
_cell.angle_beta   90.00
_cell.angle_gamma   90.00
#
_symmetry.space_group_name_H-M   'P 1'
#
loop_
_entity.id
_entity.type
_entity.pdbx_description
1 polymer ?
#
loop_
_entity_poly.entity_id
_entity_poly.type
_entity_poly.pdbx_seq_one_letter_code
_entity_poly.pdbx_strand_id
1 'polypeptide(L)'
;MIAAAPRHGYEIMTEIETRTAGAYRPSPGVIYPVLSKLEDEGLISCEAADGKRKLCQITDAGAAYAVANHKRVRSALPHRGGRHNVPFPVRDAMDALKAALRGRMGTADTTTIAAMAEAIHAAAETINGLTDQASEPDMNQIITRHRHEIRRRTLTVTNTQRLTPHMIRVELESPELEGFTSLGFDDHIKLFFDTGTDKPAMRDYTPRGFDAAANRLTLDFAVHDAGPATDWALNAGVGTQLQIGGPRGSAVIAPVFDWYLLVGDETALPAMGRRVEELPAGVQVITVGAVIDGAEEQTWTSDADLTAHWVHRPASAATNPAPVLDALRDLPLPEGRGFIWIAAEASVARAAKEYMLTERTHPREWLKASGYWVQGEADAKAKLDD
;
A
#
# COMPACT_ATOMS: atom_id res chain seq x y z
N MET A 1 -38.69 -7.60 9.20
CA MET A 1 -39.51 -7.79 7.99
C MET A 1 -40.42 -9.02 8.13
N ILE A 2 -39.87 -10.23 8.31
CA ILE A 2 -40.67 -11.45 8.59
C ILE A 2 -41.45 -11.35 9.91
N ALA A 3 -40.88 -10.69 10.93
CA ALA A 3 -41.58 -10.39 12.18
C ALA A 3 -42.86 -9.56 12.03
N ALA A 4 -42.99 -8.80 10.93
CA ALA A 4 -44.15 -7.95 10.68
C ALA A 4 -45.25 -8.68 9.88
N ALA A 5 -44.88 -9.60 9.00
CA ALA A 5 -45.79 -10.47 8.26
C ALA A 5 -45.01 -11.65 7.67
N PRO A 6 -45.61 -12.86 7.53
CA PRO A 6 -45.03 -13.97 6.77
C PRO A 6 -44.73 -13.54 5.34
N ARG A 7 -43.55 -13.88 4.82
CA ARG A 7 -43.09 -13.43 3.49
C ARG A 7 -42.27 -14.49 2.77
N HIS A 8 -42.35 -14.47 1.45
CA HIS A 8 -41.45 -15.23 0.59
C HIS A 8 -40.08 -14.54 0.44
N GLY A 9 -39.03 -15.31 0.13
CA GLY A 9 -37.70 -14.75 -0.13
C GLY A 9 -37.68 -13.64 -1.19
N TYR A 10 -38.51 -13.76 -2.23
CA TYR A 10 -38.64 -12.71 -3.26
C TYR A 10 -39.34 -11.44 -2.77
N GLU A 11 -40.35 -11.57 -1.90
CA GLU A 11 -41.01 -10.42 -1.29
C GLU A 11 -40.08 -9.70 -0.32
N ILE A 12 -39.17 -10.43 0.32
CA ILE A 12 -38.09 -9.85 1.13
C ILE A 12 -37.13 -9.06 0.22
N MET A 13 -36.75 -9.60 -0.95
CA MET A 13 -35.93 -8.86 -1.92
C MET A 13 -36.63 -7.57 -2.40
N THR A 14 -37.90 -7.66 -2.79
CA THR A 14 -38.70 -6.51 -3.25
C THR A 14 -38.88 -5.48 -2.15
N GLU A 15 -39.17 -5.90 -0.91
CA GLU A 15 -39.36 -4.99 0.20
C GLU A 15 -38.05 -4.27 0.58
N ILE A 16 -36.90 -4.94 0.48
CA ILE A 16 -35.58 -4.30 0.66
C ILE A 16 -35.34 -3.27 -0.45
N GLU A 17 -35.69 -3.58 -1.70
CA GLU A 17 -35.63 -2.62 -2.81
C GLU A 17 -36.55 -1.42 -2.57
N THR A 18 -37.81 -1.64 -2.19
CA THR A 18 -38.76 -0.57 -1.89
C THR A 18 -38.29 0.31 -0.73
N ARG A 19 -37.79 -0.29 0.36
CA ARG A 19 -37.27 0.45 1.53
C ARG A 19 -35.98 1.21 1.24
N THR A 20 -35.25 0.80 0.21
CA THR A 20 -34.07 1.49 -0.29
C THR A 20 -34.38 2.42 -1.47
N ALA A 21 -35.68 2.63 -1.78
CA ALA A 21 -36.14 3.43 -2.92
C ALA A 21 -35.48 3.03 -4.26
N GLY A 22 -35.28 1.73 -4.47
CA GLY A 22 -34.64 1.17 -5.67
C GLY A 22 -33.11 1.14 -5.61
N ALA A 23 -32.47 1.63 -4.55
CA ALA A 23 -31.01 1.71 -4.46
C ALA A 23 -30.34 0.34 -4.28
N TYR A 24 -31.05 -0.67 -3.79
CA TYR A 24 -30.50 -2.02 -3.63
C TYR A 24 -31.58 -3.11 -3.64
N ARG A 25 -31.45 -4.06 -4.57
CA ARG A 25 -32.20 -5.32 -4.56
C ARG A 25 -31.24 -6.49 -4.35
N PRO A 26 -31.29 -7.19 -3.19
CA PRO A 26 -30.42 -8.33 -2.96
C PRO A 26 -30.75 -9.49 -3.92
N SER A 27 -29.73 -10.26 -4.30
CA SER A 27 -29.92 -11.42 -5.17
C SER A 27 -30.47 -12.63 -4.39
N PRO A 28 -31.08 -13.61 -5.07
CA PRO A 28 -31.47 -14.89 -4.46
C PRO A 28 -30.33 -15.55 -3.68
N GLY A 29 -29.10 -15.52 -4.22
CA GLY A 29 -27.90 -16.10 -3.59
C GLY A 29 -27.45 -15.41 -2.30
N VAL A 30 -28.01 -14.23 -1.97
CA VAL A 30 -27.78 -13.55 -0.68
C VAL A 30 -28.91 -13.83 0.29
N ILE A 31 -30.17 -13.86 -0.18
CA ILE A 31 -31.33 -14.01 0.69
C ILE A 31 -31.56 -15.46 1.13
N TYR A 32 -31.52 -16.41 0.22
CA TYR A 32 -31.88 -17.79 0.55
C TYR A 32 -30.92 -18.47 1.54
N PRO A 33 -29.58 -18.27 1.47
CA PRO A 33 -28.67 -18.80 2.50
C PRO A 33 -28.93 -18.21 3.89
N VAL A 34 -29.29 -16.93 3.98
CA VAL A 34 -29.62 -16.28 5.26
C VAL A 34 -30.94 -16.83 5.81
N LEU A 35 -31.95 -17.05 4.97
CA LEU A 35 -33.20 -17.68 5.40
C LEU A 35 -32.97 -19.12 5.87
N SER A 36 -32.17 -19.90 5.15
CA SER A 36 -31.80 -21.27 5.57
C SER A 36 -31.12 -21.25 6.93
N LYS A 37 -30.14 -20.35 7.13
CA LYS A 37 -29.45 -20.22 8.41
C LYS A 37 -30.40 -19.84 9.56
N LEU A 38 -31.33 -18.91 9.33
CA LEU A 38 -32.31 -18.52 10.35
C LEU A 38 -33.31 -19.64 10.65
N GLU A 39 -33.63 -20.48 9.68
CA GLU A 39 -34.46 -21.69 9.83
C GLU A 39 -33.71 -22.77 10.64
N ASP A 40 -32.43 -23.02 10.31
CA ASP A 40 -31.56 -23.95 11.05
C ASP A 40 -31.34 -23.52 12.51
N GLU A 41 -31.29 -22.21 12.77
CA GLU A 41 -31.20 -21.62 14.12
C GLU A 41 -32.57 -21.61 14.85
N GLY A 42 -33.65 -22.08 14.21
CA GLY A 42 -35.00 -22.15 14.78
C GLY A 42 -35.67 -20.78 14.97
N LEU A 43 -35.14 -19.72 14.36
CA LEU A 43 -35.63 -18.35 14.49
C LEU A 43 -36.78 -18.03 13.51
N ILE A 44 -36.86 -18.78 12.41
CA ILE A 44 -37.99 -18.76 11.47
C ILE A 44 -38.39 -20.19 11.10
N SER A 45 -39.63 -20.37 10.62
CA SER A 45 -40.12 -21.60 9.99
C SER A 45 -40.52 -21.29 8.55
N CYS A 46 -40.06 -22.07 7.58
CA CYS A 46 -40.37 -21.85 6.16
C CYS A 46 -41.12 -23.05 5.55
N GLU A 47 -42.44 -22.94 5.44
CA GLU A 47 -43.30 -24.00 4.90
C GLU A 47 -43.47 -23.87 3.37
N ALA A 48 -43.67 -25.01 2.70
CA ALA A 48 -43.92 -25.03 1.27
C ALA A 48 -45.32 -24.51 0.95
N ALA A 49 -45.41 -23.39 0.23
CA ALA A 49 -46.65 -22.87 -0.33
C ALA A 49 -46.60 -22.99 -1.87
N ASP A 50 -47.63 -23.60 -2.45
CA ASP A 50 -47.80 -23.78 -3.91
C ASP A 50 -46.55 -24.27 -4.66
N GLY A 51 -45.91 -25.32 -4.13
CA GLY A 51 -45.00 -26.20 -4.87
C GLY A 51 -43.65 -25.64 -5.33
N LYS A 52 -43.41 -24.33 -5.27
CA LYS A 52 -42.11 -23.72 -5.66
C LYS A 52 -41.61 -22.58 -4.75
N ARG A 53 -42.41 -22.10 -3.79
CA ARG A 53 -42.05 -20.95 -2.95
C ARG A 53 -42.26 -21.26 -1.48
N LYS A 54 -41.20 -21.15 -0.67
CA LYS A 54 -41.33 -21.27 0.78
C LYS A 54 -41.85 -19.96 1.37
N LEU A 55 -42.87 -20.03 2.21
CA LEU A 55 -43.38 -18.90 2.99
C LEU A 55 -42.72 -18.96 4.38
N CYS A 56 -41.95 -17.94 4.72
CA CYS A 56 -41.22 -17.90 5.99
C CYS A 56 -41.96 -17.06 7.02
N GLN A 57 -42.11 -17.58 8.24
CA GLN A 57 -42.74 -16.95 9.39
C GLN A 57 -41.81 -16.98 10.60
N ILE A 58 -41.91 -15.97 11.47
CA ILE A 58 -41.11 -15.90 12.70
C ILE A 58 -41.62 -16.91 13.76
N THR A 59 -40.71 -17.55 14.48
CA THR A 59 -41.04 -18.40 15.64
C THR A 59 -41.07 -17.59 16.94
N ASP A 60 -41.58 -18.16 18.03
CA ASP A 60 -41.52 -17.52 19.36
C ASP A 60 -40.07 -17.24 19.80
N ALA A 61 -39.15 -18.16 19.50
CA ALA A 61 -37.71 -17.99 19.72
C ALA A 61 -37.14 -16.84 18.87
N GLY A 62 -37.54 -16.76 17.59
CA GLY A 62 -37.19 -15.65 16.71
C GLY A 62 -37.72 -14.29 17.18
N ALA A 63 -38.94 -14.25 17.71
CA ALA A 63 -39.53 -13.03 18.24
C ALA A 63 -38.77 -12.52 19.47
N ALA A 64 -38.43 -13.41 20.41
CA ALA A 64 -37.61 -13.09 21.56
C ALA A 64 -36.20 -12.61 21.13
N TYR A 65 -35.59 -13.27 20.14
CA TYR A 65 -34.30 -12.87 19.58
C TYR A 65 -34.33 -11.48 18.96
N ALA A 66 -35.38 -11.14 18.19
CA ALA A 66 -35.54 -9.84 17.55
C ALA A 66 -35.69 -8.70 18.57
N VAL A 67 -36.39 -8.94 19.69
CA VAL A 67 -36.53 -7.97 20.79
C VAL A 67 -35.20 -7.78 21.52
N ALA A 68 -34.53 -8.88 21.88
CA ALA A 68 -33.24 -8.84 22.58
C ALA A 68 -32.15 -8.15 21.75
N ASN A 69 -32.20 -8.30 20.43
CA ASN A 69 -31.22 -7.74 19.50
C ASN A 69 -31.72 -6.50 18.76
N HIS A 70 -32.83 -5.87 19.18
CA HIS A 70 -33.48 -4.78 18.43
C HIS A 70 -32.52 -3.62 18.10
N LYS A 71 -31.54 -3.31 18.97
CA LYS A 71 -30.49 -2.30 18.70
C LYS A 71 -29.54 -2.75 17.57
N ARG A 72 -29.09 -4.01 17.57
CA ARG A 72 -28.25 -4.59 16.49
C ARG A 72 -29.02 -4.74 15.19
N VAL A 73 -30.30 -5.14 15.22
CA VAL A 73 -31.15 -5.29 14.04
C VAL A 73 -31.47 -3.92 13.42
N ARG A 74 -31.67 -2.88 14.25
CA ARG A 74 -31.90 -1.51 13.81
C ARG A 74 -30.62 -0.81 13.33
N SER A 75 -29.44 -1.17 13.86
CA SER A 75 -28.14 -0.71 13.35
C SER A 75 -27.64 -1.52 12.14
N ALA A 76 -28.16 -2.74 11.93
CA ALA A 76 -27.88 -3.58 10.76
C ALA A 76 -28.84 -3.34 9.58
N LEU A 77 -29.98 -2.67 9.81
CA LEU A 77 -30.69 -1.98 8.74
C LEU A 77 -29.76 -0.86 8.26
N PRO A 78 -29.41 -0.82 6.96
CA PRO A 78 -28.37 0.07 6.46
C PRO A 78 -28.74 1.51 6.82
N HIS A 79 -28.05 2.05 7.83
CA HIS A 79 -27.92 3.48 7.99
C HIS A 79 -27.19 3.97 6.74
N ARG A 80 -27.76 5.01 6.13
CA ARG A 80 -27.17 5.77 5.01
C ARG A 80 -25.66 5.93 5.22
N GLY A 81 -24.86 5.27 4.39
CA GLY A 81 -23.43 5.51 4.34
C GLY A 81 -22.70 4.41 3.58
N GLY A 82 -22.10 4.76 2.44
CA GLY A 82 -21.00 3.97 1.87
C GLY A 82 -21.12 3.52 0.42
N ARG A 83 -21.68 4.32 -0.49
CA ARG A 83 -21.21 4.44 -1.89
C ARG A 83 -21.52 5.85 -2.35
N HIS A 84 -20.51 6.54 -2.90
CA HIS A 84 -20.49 7.96 -3.22
C HIS A 84 -21.84 8.52 -3.67
N ASN A 85 -22.28 9.62 -3.02
CA ASN A 85 -23.38 10.42 -3.51
C ASN A 85 -22.90 11.16 -4.76
N VAL A 86 -22.85 10.47 -5.90
CA VAL A 86 -22.52 11.09 -7.20
C VAL A 86 -23.50 12.23 -7.40
N PRO A 87 -23.04 13.50 -7.44
CA PRO A 87 -23.92 14.66 -7.55
C PRO A 87 -24.86 14.52 -8.74
N PHE A 88 -26.09 15.03 -8.60
CA PHE A 88 -27.10 14.93 -9.67
C PHE A 88 -26.57 15.34 -11.05
N PRO A 89 -25.77 16.42 -11.22
CA PRO A 89 -25.19 16.76 -12.52
C PRO A 89 -24.30 15.68 -13.13
N VAL A 90 -23.49 15.01 -12.30
CA VAL A 90 -22.59 13.94 -12.75
C VAL A 90 -23.40 12.68 -13.11
N ARG A 91 -24.45 12.37 -12.32
CA ARG A 91 -25.34 11.25 -12.61
C ARG A 91 -26.11 11.44 -13.91
N ASP A 92 -26.65 12.64 -14.13
CA ASP A 92 -27.37 13.03 -15.34
C ASP A 92 -26.45 12.94 -16.58
N ALA A 93 -25.21 13.45 -16.47
CA ALA A 93 -24.21 13.31 -17.53
C ALA A 93 -23.83 11.85 -17.82
N MET A 94 -23.67 11.02 -16.79
CA MET A 94 -23.40 9.58 -16.96
C MET A 94 -24.58 8.85 -17.62
N ASP A 95 -25.82 9.24 -17.32
CA ASP A 95 -27.00 8.61 -17.90
C ASP A 95 -27.20 9.06 -19.36
N ALA A 96 -26.89 10.31 -19.70
CA ALA A 96 -26.81 10.79 -21.08
C ALA A 96 -25.75 10.03 -21.89
N LEU A 97 -24.54 9.83 -21.33
CA LEU A 97 -23.48 9.05 -21.97
C LEU A 97 -23.91 7.60 -22.21
N LYS A 98 -24.48 6.93 -21.20
CA LYS A 98 -24.98 5.55 -21.34
C LYS A 98 -26.08 5.45 -22.40
N ALA A 99 -26.98 6.44 -22.48
CA ALA A 99 -28.03 6.47 -23.49
C ALA A 99 -27.44 6.60 -24.91
N ALA A 100 -26.45 7.49 -25.11
CA ALA A 100 -25.77 7.66 -26.38
C ALA A 100 -25.01 6.39 -26.81
N LEU A 101 -24.33 5.72 -25.88
CA LEU A 101 -23.62 4.46 -26.14
C LEU A 101 -24.58 3.33 -26.51
N ARG A 102 -25.67 3.14 -25.74
CA ARG A 102 -26.69 2.12 -26.05
C ARG A 102 -27.36 2.36 -27.40
N GLY A 103 -27.58 3.62 -27.77
CA GLY A 103 -28.15 3.98 -29.07
C GLY A 103 -27.26 3.60 -30.27
N ARG A 104 -25.95 3.44 -30.06
CA ARG A 104 -24.98 3.10 -31.13
C ARG A 104 -24.39 1.69 -31.04
N MET A 105 -24.41 1.06 -29.87
CA MET A 105 -23.84 -0.27 -29.63
C MET A 105 -24.49 -1.43 -30.41
N GLY A 106 -25.61 -1.19 -31.11
CA GLY A 106 -26.24 -2.18 -32.00
C GLY A 106 -25.92 -2.03 -33.49
N THR A 107 -25.35 -0.89 -33.93
CA THR A 107 -25.21 -0.54 -35.36
C THR A 107 -23.85 0.04 -35.73
N ALA A 108 -22.92 0.17 -34.78
CA ALA A 108 -21.61 0.77 -34.99
C ALA A 108 -20.61 -0.21 -35.65
N ASP A 109 -19.83 0.30 -36.61
CA ASP A 109 -18.69 -0.39 -37.21
C ASP A 109 -17.41 -0.22 -36.36
N THR A 110 -16.35 -0.94 -36.71
CA THR A 110 -15.08 -0.94 -35.96
C THR A 110 -14.47 0.46 -35.84
N THR A 111 -14.59 1.28 -36.89
CA THR A 111 -14.10 2.67 -36.89
C THR A 111 -14.88 3.54 -35.91
N THR A 112 -16.21 3.40 -35.88
CA THR A 112 -17.08 4.11 -34.94
C THR A 112 -16.85 3.66 -33.50
N ILE A 113 -16.61 2.36 -33.27
CA ILE A 113 -16.26 1.81 -31.96
C ILE A 113 -14.94 2.40 -31.45
N ALA A 114 -13.92 2.48 -32.30
CA ALA A 114 -12.63 3.08 -31.94
C ALA A 114 -12.77 4.57 -31.57
N ALA A 115 -13.52 5.34 -32.37
CA ALA A 115 -13.78 6.75 -32.08
C ALA A 115 -14.59 6.96 -30.78
N MET A 116 -15.53 6.06 -30.47
CA MET A 116 -16.26 6.08 -29.19
C MET A 116 -15.34 5.78 -28.00
N ALA A 117 -14.42 4.83 -28.14
CA ALA A 117 -13.44 4.51 -27.10
C ALA A 117 -12.48 5.68 -26.85
N GLU A 118 -11.96 6.31 -27.91
CA GLU A 118 -11.13 7.51 -27.78
C GLU A 118 -11.85 8.66 -27.06
N ALA A 119 -13.12 8.92 -27.41
CA ALA A 119 -13.91 9.96 -26.75
C ALA A 119 -14.12 9.68 -25.25
N ILE A 120 -14.31 8.42 -24.86
CA ILE A 120 -14.43 8.03 -23.44
C ILE A 120 -13.09 8.19 -22.72
N HIS A 121 -11.98 7.79 -23.34
CA HIS A 121 -10.65 7.94 -22.76
C HIS A 121 -10.28 9.42 -22.58
N ALA A 122 -10.52 10.26 -23.58
CA ALA A 122 -10.28 11.71 -23.47
C ALA A 122 -11.13 12.38 -22.38
N ALA A 123 -12.39 11.94 -22.20
CA ALA A 123 -13.23 12.40 -21.10
C ALA A 123 -12.68 11.95 -19.73
N ALA A 124 -12.16 10.73 -19.64
CA ALA A 124 -11.54 10.23 -18.41
C ALA A 124 -10.25 10.98 -18.06
N GLU A 125 -9.38 11.25 -19.03
CA GLU A 125 -8.18 12.08 -18.84
C GLU A 125 -8.53 13.49 -18.36
N THR A 126 -9.55 14.10 -18.96
CA THR A 126 -10.04 15.43 -18.55
C THR A 126 -10.53 15.40 -17.10
N ILE A 127 -11.34 14.40 -16.70
CA ILE A 127 -11.84 14.27 -15.33
C ILE A 127 -10.71 14.02 -14.33
N ASN A 128 -9.73 13.19 -14.69
CA ASN A 128 -8.55 12.94 -13.84
C ASN A 128 -7.69 14.21 -13.64
N GLY A 129 -7.75 15.16 -14.58
CA GLY A 129 -7.09 16.46 -14.49
C GLY A 129 -7.89 17.53 -13.74
N LEU A 130 -9.15 17.28 -13.36
CA LEU A 130 -9.95 18.23 -12.57
C LEU A 130 -9.55 18.13 -11.09
N THR A 131 -9.11 19.25 -10.52
CA THR A 131 -8.96 19.43 -9.07
C THR A 131 -10.04 20.37 -8.57
N ASP A 132 -10.76 19.99 -7.51
CA ASP A 132 -11.66 20.89 -6.81
C ASP A 132 -10.85 21.98 -6.09
N GLN A 133 -11.37 23.22 -6.05
CA GLN A 133 -10.84 24.22 -5.12
C GLN A 133 -11.02 23.73 -3.69
N ALA A 134 -9.90 23.48 -3.01
CA ALA A 134 -9.75 23.27 -1.57
C ALA A 134 -10.84 22.39 -0.91
N SER A 135 -10.86 21.10 -1.25
CA SER A 135 -11.34 20.09 -0.30
C SER A 135 -10.11 19.56 0.44
N GLU A 136 -10.09 19.67 1.77
CA GLU A 136 -9.02 19.08 2.58
C GLU A 136 -8.86 17.59 2.18
N PRO A 137 -7.63 17.11 1.94
CA PRO A 137 -7.41 15.72 1.58
C PRO A 137 -8.03 14.81 2.64
N ASP A 138 -8.70 13.73 2.22
CA ASP A 138 -9.22 12.72 3.14
C ASP A 138 -8.05 12.15 3.95
N MET A 139 -7.90 12.66 5.18
CA MET A 139 -6.80 12.34 6.08
C MET A 139 -6.79 10.87 6.52
N ASN A 140 -7.77 10.07 6.11
CA ASN A 140 -7.83 8.64 6.38
C ASN A 140 -7.04 7.77 5.37
N GLN A 141 -6.59 8.31 4.22
CA GLN A 141 -5.90 7.53 3.18
C GLN A 141 -4.52 8.08 2.80
N ILE A 142 -3.68 8.25 3.82
CA ILE A 142 -2.31 8.78 3.71
C ILE A 142 -1.35 7.79 3.03
N ILE A 143 -1.57 6.49 3.21
CA ILE A 143 -0.78 5.43 2.61
C ILE A 143 -1.69 4.58 1.73
N THR A 144 -1.53 4.69 0.41
CA THR A 144 -2.24 3.84 -0.55
C THR A 144 -1.39 2.61 -0.87
N ARG A 145 -1.98 1.42 -0.69
CA ARG A 145 -1.29 0.15 -0.94
C ARG A 145 -1.70 -0.43 -2.29
N HIS A 146 -0.71 -0.67 -3.14
CA HIS A 146 -0.88 -1.32 -4.44
C HIS A 146 -0.35 -2.75 -4.35
N ARG A 147 -1.04 -3.71 -4.97
CA ARG A 147 -0.54 -5.09 -5.11
C ARG A 147 -0.09 -5.30 -6.54
N HIS A 148 1.05 -5.97 -6.67
CA HIS A 148 1.65 -6.28 -7.97
C HIS A 148 1.70 -7.80 -8.16
N GLU A 149 1.71 -8.23 -9.41
CA GLU A 149 1.98 -9.61 -9.74
C GLU A 149 3.46 -9.94 -9.43
N ILE A 150 3.68 -11.00 -8.66
CA ILE A 150 5.05 -11.43 -8.34
C ILE A 150 5.58 -12.26 -9.50
N ARG A 151 6.62 -11.76 -10.15
CA ARG A 151 7.37 -12.49 -11.18
C ARG A 151 8.82 -12.68 -10.73
N ARG A 152 9.39 -13.83 -11.10
CA ARG A 152 10.84 -14.08 -11.05
C ARG A 152 11.46 -13.49 -12.29
N ARG A 153 12.59 -12.79 -12.13
CA ARG A 153 13.33 -12.19 -13.25
C ARG A 153 14.80 -12.47 -13.10
N THR A 154 15.49 -12.76 -14.20
CA THR A 154 16.94 -12.83 -14.25
C THR A 154 17.48 -11.55 -14.86
N LEU A 155 18.30 -10.84 -14.10
CA LEU A 155 18.92 -9.60 -14.50
C LEU A 155 20.41 -9.79 -14.70
N THR A 156 21.00 -8.96 -15.57
CA THR A 156 22.44 -8.96 -15.82
C THR A 156 23.03 -7.64 -15.37
N VAL A 157 24.11 -7.69 -14.60
CA VAL A 157 24.86 -6.51 -14.18
C VAL A 157 25.45 -5.81 -15.39
N THR A 158 25.17 -4.52 -15.53
CA THR A 158 25.72 -3.66 -16.58
C THR A 158 26.73 -2.66 -16.04
N ASN A 159 26.65 -2.32 -14.76
CA ASN A 159 27.58 -1.41 -14.09
C ASN A 159 27.67 -1.69 -12.59
N THR A 160 28.84 -1.48 -12.02
CA THR A 160 29.08 -1.50 -10.57
C THR A 160 29.92 -0.32 -10.14
N GLN A 161 29.48 0.33 -9.07
CA GLN A 161 30.13 1.52 -8.52
C GLN A 161 30.19 1.43 -7.00
N ARG A 162 31.38 1.59 -6.43
CA ARG A 162 31.54 1.77 -4.98
C ARG A 162 31.22 3.25 -4.65
N LEU A 163 30.10 3.50 -3.98
CA LEU A 163 29.65 4.86 -3.61
C LEU A 163 30.42 5.38 -2.38
N THR A 164 30.55 4.52 -1.39
CA THR A 164 31.30 4.71 -0.13
C THR A 164 32.05 3.40 0.15
N PRO A 165 33.03 3.36 1.07
CA PRO A 165 33.76 2.13 1.36
C PRO A 165 32.87 0.90 1.59
N HIS A 166 31.69 1.09 2.21
CA HIS A 166 30.74 0.03 2.53
C HIS A 166 29.41 0.12 1.75
N MET A 167 29.30 0.90 0.66
CA MET A 167 28.11 0.91 -0.21
C MET A 167 28.47 0.66 -1.68
N ILE A 168 27.88 -0.37 -2.32
CA ILE A 168 28.06 -0.70 -3.74
C ILE A 168 26.73 -0.46 -4.43
N ARG A 169 26.72 0.40 -5.43
CA ARG A 169 25.63 0.50 -6.39
C ARG A 169 25.87 -0.48 -7.52
N VAL A 170 24.81 -1.22 -7.87
CA VAL A 170 24.78 -2.13 -9.01
C VAL A 170 23.62 -1.73 -9.90
N GLU A 171 23.90 -1.57 -11.19
CA GLU A 171 22.88 -1.41 -12.21
C GLU A 171 22.73 -2.72 -12.97
N LEU A 172 21.48 -3.16 -13.12
CA LEU A 172 21.15 -4.40 -13.80
C LEU A 172 20.10 -4.15 -14.87
N GLU A 173 20.24 -4.81 -16.01
CA GLU A 173 19.31 -4.72 -17.12
C GLU A 173 18.77 -6.11 -17.49
N SER A 174 17.53 -6.12 -17.99
CA SER A 174 16.91 -7.32 -18.59
C SER A 174 15.62 -6.96 -19.30
N PRO A 175 15.34 -7.54 -20.48
CA PRO A 175 14.00 -7.49 -21.08
C PRO A 175 12.90 -8.03 -20.15
N GLU A 176 13.24 -8.92 -19.20
CA GLU A 176 12.28 -9.47 -18.22
C GLU A 176 11.76 -8.41 -17.23
N LEU A 177 12.33 -7.20 -17.21
CA LEU A 177 11.82 -6.06 -16.45
C LEU A 177 10.58 -5.41 -17.10
N GLU A 178 10.14 -5.87 -18.28
CA GLU A 178 8.85 -5.46 -18.84
C GLU A 178 7.71 -5.68 -17.83
N GLY A 179 6.95 -4.61 -17.56
CA GLY A 179 5.87 -4.61 -16.57
C GLY A 179 6.35 -4.66 -15.11
N PHE A 180 7.64 -4.47 -14.82
CA PHE A 180 8.11 -4.21 -13.46
C PHE A 180 7.60 -2.85 -12.98
N THR A 181 7.06 -2.81 -11.77
CA THR A 181 6.54 -1.58 -11.15
C THR A 181 7.09 -1.44 -9.75
N SER A 182 7.62 -0.28 -9.42
CA SER A 182 8.01 0.07 -8.06
C SER A 182 7.55 1.50 -7.75
N LEU A 183 6.34 1.63 -7.19
CA LEU A 183 5.70 2.94 -6.96
C LEU A 183 6.07 3.55 -5.61
N GLY A 184 6.52 2.74 -4.65
CA GLY A 184 6.91 3.20 -3.32
C GLY A 184 8.41 3.31 -3.20
N PHE A 185 8.89 4.38 -2.54
CA PHE A 185 10.31 4.58 -2.27
C PHE A 185 10.91 3.49 -1.37
N ASP A 186 10.07 2.84 -0.55
CA ASP A 186 10.44 1.73 0.34
C ASP A 186 9.86 0.38 -0.09
N ASP A 187 9.59 0.24 -1.38
CA ASP A 187 9.35 -1.05 -1.99
C ASP A 187 10.54 -1.99 -1.76
N HIS A 188 10.26 -3.29 -1.70
CA HIS A 188 11.31 -4.29 -1.57
C HIS A 188 11.08 -5.43 -2.55
N ILE A 189 12.19 -5.91 -3.11
CA ILE A 189 12.27 -7.12 -3.93
C ILE A 189 13.08 -8.15 -3.18
N LYS A 190 12.86 -9.42 -3.52
CA LYS A 190 13.66 -10.52 -3.01
C LYS A 190 14.75 -10.85 -4.00
N LEU A 191 16.00 -10.79 -3.59
CA LEU A 191 17.17 -11.27 -4.32
C LEU A 191 17.43 -12.73 -3.98
N PHE A 192 17.92 -13.49 -4.95
CA PHE A 192 18.23 -14.92 -4.79
C PHE A 192 19.70 -15.15 -5.11
N PHE A 193 20.43 -15.65 -4.13
CA PHE A 193 21.86 -15.94 -4.22
C PHE A 193 22.08 -17.45 -4.14
N ASP A 194 22.86 -17.96 -5.08
CA ASP A 194 23.29 -19.36 -5.06
C ASP A 194 24.32 -19.54 -3.94
N THR A 195 24.04 -20.46 -3.03
CA THR A 195 24.92 -20.81 -1.90
C THR A 195 25.57 -22.19 -2.08
N GLY A 196 25.44 -22.82 -3.25
CA GLY A 196 25.90 -24.18 -3.49
C GLY A 196 25.08 -25.24 -2.74
N THR A 197 23.89 -24.88 -2.25
CA THR A 197 22.95 -25.75 -1.54
C THR A 197 21.62 -25.81 -2.30
N ASP A 198 20.75 -26.77 -1.96
CA ASP A 198 19.44 -26.94 -2.64
C ASP A 198 18.49 -25.75 -2.49
N LYS A 199 18.76 -24.80 -1.58
CA LYS A 199 17.92 -23.63 -1.36
C LYS A 199 18.75 -22.36 -1.47
N PRO A 200 18.43 -21.44 -2.40
CA PRO A 200 19.15 -20.18 -2.50
C PRO A 200 18.93 -19.33 -1.24
N ALA A 201 19.96 -18.59 -0.85
CA ALA A 201 19.80 -17.54 0.14
C ALA A 201 18.94 -16.41 -0.45
N MET A 202 18.00 -15.89 0.34
CA MET A 202 17.06 -14.88 -0.10
C MET A 202 17.25 -13.62 0.71
N ARG A 203 17.41 -12.45 0.09
CA ARG A 203 17.52 -11.18 0.84
C ARG A 203 16.55 -10.16 0.31
N ASP A 204 15.94 -9.37 1.19
CA ASP A 204 15.09 -8.26 0.77
C ASP A 204 15.95 -7.02 0.51
N TYR A 205 15.76 -6.39 -0.65
CA TYR A 205 16.49 -5.20 -1.08
C TYR A 205 15.54 -4.16 -1.65
N THR A 206 15.89 -2.88 -1.45
CA THR A 206 15.14 -1.75 -2.00
C THR A 206 15.52 -1.52 -3.47
N PRO A 207 14.56 -1.46 -4.40
CA PRO A 207 14.77 -0.85 -5.72
C PRO A 207 15.18 0.62 -5.56
N ARG A 208 16.48 0.91 -5.68
CA ARG A 208 17.01 2.27 -5.52
C ARG A 208 16.56 3.20 -6.63
N GLY A 209 16.38 2.66 -7.83
CA GLY A 209 15.86 3.35 -9.00
C GLY A 209 15.41 2.33 -10.04
N PHE A 210 14.44 2.71 -10.87
CA PHE A 210 13.99 1.91 -12.00
C PHE A 210 13.73 2.80 -13.20
N ASP A 211 14.44 2.54 -14.30
CA ASP A 211 14.26 3.18 -15.59
C ASP A 211 13.55 2.20 -16.53
N ALA A 212 12.26 2.43 -16.74
CA ALA A 212 11.43 1.58 -17.59
C ALA A 212 11.80 1.66 -19.08
N ALA A 213 12.34 2.79 -19.54
CA ALA A 213 12.72 2.95 -20.94
C ALA A 213 13.98 2.15 -21.27
N ALA A 214 14.93 2.11 -20.32
CA ALA A 214 16.15 1.33 -20.46
C ALA A 214 16.03 -0.11 -19.93
N ASN A 215 14.90 -0.48 -19.30
CA ASN A 215 14.77 -1.73 -18.54
C ASN A 215 15.92 -1.91 -17.54
N ARG A 216 16.23 -0.86 -16.79
CA ARG A 216 17.36 -0.83 -15.84
C ARG A 216 16.86 -0.70 -14.42
N LEU A 217 17.31 -1.60 -13.56
CA LEU A 217 17.09 -1.59 -12.12
C LEU A 217 18.38 -1.25 -11.40
N THR A 218 18.34 -0.27 -10.51
CA THR A 218 19.46 0.11 -9.65
C THR A 218 19.24 -0.44 -8.25
N LEU A 219 20.27 -1.04 -7.67
CA LEU A 219 20.29 -1.57 -6.31
C LEU A 219 21.54 -1.08 -5.57
N ASP A 220 21.38 -0.76 -4.29
CA ASP A 220 22.49 -0.36 -3.42
C ASP A 220 22.68 -1.43 -2.33
N PHE A 221 23.93 -1.86 -2.14
CA PHE A 221 24.35 -2.91 -1.23
C PHE A 221 25.21 -2.36 -0.11
N ALA A 222 24.65 -2.33 1.10
CA ALA A 222 25.40 -2.14 2.32
C ALA A 222 26.29 -3.37 2.58
N VAL A 223 27.60 -3.15 2.69
CA VAL A 223 28.63 -4.18 2.89
C VAL A 223 29.08 -4.10 4.34
N HIS A 224 28.67 -5.04 5.17
CA HIS A 224 29.06 -5.10 6.58
C HIS A 224 29.64 -6.48 6.92
N ASP A 225 28.78 -7.49 7.01
CA ASP A 225 29.14 -8.85 7.41
C ASP A 225 29.27 -9.78 6.20
N ALA A 226 30.09 -10.81 6.36
CA ALA A 226 30.21 -11.90 5.40
C ALA A 226 28.86 -12.60 5.22
N GLY A 227 28.49 -12.85 3.97
CA GLY A 227 27.21 -13.44 3.64
C GLY A 227 26.94 -13.37 2.14
N PRO A 228 25.98 -14.15 1.63
CA PRO A 228 25.83 -14.38 0.20
C PRO A 228 25.54 -13.10 -0.60
N ALA A 229 24.81 -12.13 -0.02
CA ALA A 229 24.58 -10.84 -0.67
C ALA A 229 25.82 -9.96 -0.71
N THR A 230 26.55 -9.86 0.41
CA THR A 230 27.81 -9.11 0.51
C THR A 230 28.86 -9.70 -0.43
N ASP A 231 29.04 -11.02 -0.40
CA ASP A 231 29.98 -11.74 -1.25
C ASP A 231 29.64 -11.57 -2.72
N TRP A 232 28.36 -11.67 -3.07
CA TRP A 232 27.91 -11.43 -4.45
C TRP A 232 28.19 -9.99 -4.88
N ALA A 233 27.85 -8.99 -4.05
CA ALA A 233 28.03 -7.57 -4.40
C ALA A 233 29.51 -7.20 -4.58
N LEU A 234 30.40 -7.72 -3.72
CA LEU A 234 31.84 -7.50 -3.82
C LEU A 234 32.46 -8.09 -5.09
N ASN A 235 31.88 -9.18 -5.60
CA ASN A 235 32.36 -9.89 -6.79
C ASN A 235 31.51 -9.60 -8.05
N ALA A 236 30.51 -8.73 -7.95
CA ALA A 236 29.64 -8.40 -9.07
C ALA A 236 30.41 -7.60 -10.12
N GLY A 237 30.62 -8.22 -11.28
CA GLY A 237 31.16 -7.58 -12.47
C GLY A 237 30.11 -7.50 -13.57
N VAL A 238 30.40 -6.73 -14.61
CA VAL A 238 29.57 -6.68 -15.82
C VAL A 238 29.39 -8.10 -16.37
N GLY A 239 28.14 -8.48 -16.65
CA GLY A 239 27.76 -9.82 -17.11
C GLY A 239 27.36 -10.80 -16.01
N THR A 240 27.62 -10.49 -14.73
CA THR A 240 27.13 -11.32 -13.60
C THR A 240 25.61 -11.31 -13.58
N GLN A 241 24.99 -12.47 -13.34
CA GLN A 241 23.54 -12.59 -13.24
C GLN A 241 23.04 -12.50 -11.79
N LEU A 242 21.83 -11.97 -11.63
CA LEU A 242 21.10 -11.94 -10.37
C LEU A 242 19.62 -12.28 -10.62
N GLN A 243 19.11 -13.25 -9.87
CA GLN A 243 17.68 -13.51 -9.86
C GLN A 243 16.98 -12.64 -8.82
N ILE A 244 15.84 -12.08 -9.21
CA ILE A 244 14.99 -11.27 -8.34
C ILE A 244 13.54 -11.75 -8.35
N GLY A 245 12.76 -11.30 -7.37
CA GLY A 245 11.33 -11.57 -7.25
C GLY A 245 10.58 -10.39 -6.65
N GLY A 246 9.43 -10.05 -7.25
CA GLY A 246 8.58 -8.94 -6.79
C GLY A 246 8.79 -7.65 -7.62
N PRO A 247 8.51 -6.47 -7.01
CA PRO A 247 8.00 -6.29 -5.65
C PRO A 247 6.58 -6.86 -5.52
N ARG A 248 6.19 -7.29 -4.31
CA ARG A 248 4.82 -7.83 -4.07
C ARG A 248 3.75 -6.74 -4.05
N GLY A 249 4.15 -5.52 -3.75
CA GLY A 249 3.26 -4.38 -3.65
C GLY A 249 4.04 -3.14 -3.26
N SER A 250 3.36 -2.01 -3.36
CA SER A 250 3.89 -0.70 -3.02
C SER A 250 3.04 0.01 -1.98
N ALA A 251 3.67 0.88 -1.20
CA ALA A 251 3.00 1.79 -0.29
C ALA A 251 3.31 3.22 -0.71
N VAL A 252 2.35 3.88 -1.36
CA VAL A 252 2.49 5.24 -1.87
C VAL A 252 2.00 6.22 -0.80
N ILE A 253 2.84 7.19 -0.46
CA ILE A 253 2.53 8.24 0.52
C ILE A 253 1.87 9.41 -0.21
N ALA A 254 0.72 9.86 0.29
CA ALA A 254 0.02 11.02 -0.26
C ALA A 254 0.90 12.29 -0.18
N PRO A 255 0.90 13.15 -1.22
CA PRO A 255 1.69 14.37 -1.26
C PRO A 255 1.00 15.50 -0.48
N VAL A 256 0.72 15.26 0.79
CA VAL A 256 -0.06 16.16 1.67
C VAL A 256 0.76 16.65 2.86
N PHE A 257 2.05 16.31 2.92
CA PHE A 257 2.91 16.67 4.03
C PHE A 257 3.78 17.87 3.66
N ASP A 258 3.90 18.79 4.62
CA ASP A 258 4.69 20.00 4.51
C ASP A 258 6.18 19.69 4.74
N TRP A 259 6.46 18.64 5.53
CA TRP A 259 7.82 18.15 5.77
C TRP A 259 7.90 16.63 5.95
N TYR A 260 9.11 16.10 5.73
CA TYR A 260 9.45 14.68 5.89
C TYR A 260 10.64 14.52 6.83
N LEU A 261 10.57 13.56 7.75
CA LEU A 261 11.72 13.08 8.52
C LEU A 261 11.99 11.62 8.16
N LEU A 262 13.18 11.34 7.62
CA LEU A 262 13.62 10.00 7.24
C LEU A 262 14.77 9.57 8.17
N VAL A 263 14.55 8.54 8.97
CA VAL A 263 15.53 8.02 9.92
C VAL A 263 15.93 6.62 9.49
N GLY A 264 17.23 6.35 9.40
CA GLY A 264 17.68 4.99 9.15
C GLY A 264 19.17 4.77 9.25
N ASP A 265 19.56 3.50 9.15
CA ASP A 265 20.96 3.08 9.07
C ASP A 265 21.41 2.85 7.62
N GLU A 266 22.65 2.40 7.43
CA GLU A 266 23.20 2.01 6.13
C GLU A 266 22.27 1.14 5.26
N THR A 267 21.42 0.28 5.86
CA THR A 267 20.49 -0.59 5.12
C THR A 267 19.27 0.15 4.57
N ALA A 268 18.94 1.31 5.15
CA ALA A 268 17.80 2.14 4.79
C ALA A 268 18.17 3.32 3.88
N LEU A 269 19.45 3.68 3.79
CA LEU A 269 19.94 4.75 2.89
C LEU A 269 19.44 4.64 1.44
N PRO A 270 19.28 3.45 0.83
CA PRO A 270 18.74 3.35 -0.52
C PRO A 270 17.30 3.87 -0.64
N ALA A 271 16.44 3.56 0.34
CA ALA A 271 15.06 4.05 0.36
C ALA A 271 15.02 5.56 0.70
N MET A 272 15.88 6.00 1.63
CA MET A 272 15.98 7.41 2.02
C MET A 272 16.42 8.27 0.84
N GLY A 273 17.53 7.90 0.18
CA GLY A 273 18.06 8.63 -0.98
C GLY A 273 17.04 8.67 -2.13
N ARG A 274 16.34 7.55 -2.38
CA ARG A 274 15.26 7.52 -3.36
C ARG A 274 14.14 8.50 -3.00
N ARG A 275 13.70 8.54 -1.74
CA ARG A 275 12.64 9.46 -1.32
C ARG A 275 13.07 10.92 -1.42
N VAL A 276 14.30 11.23 -1.00
CA VAL A 276 14.89 12.58 -1.09
C VAL A 276 14.93 13.07 -2.53
N GLU A 277 15.32 12.21 -3.48
CA GLU A 277 15.37 12.53 -4.91
C GLU A 277 13.98 12.65 -5.57
N GLU A 278 12.95 11.98 -5.01
CA GLU A 278 11.57 12.01 -5.54
C GLU A 278 10.74 13.22 -5.04
N LEU A 279 11.15 13.88 -3.96
CA LEU A 279 10.38 14.96 -3.36
C LEU A 279 10.49 16.26 -4.18
N PRO A 280 9.38 16.97 -4.43
CA PRO A 280 9.38 18.19 -5.23
C PRO A 280 9.93 19.40 -4.46
N ALA A 281 10.29 20.43 -5.21
CA ALA A 281 10.68 21.72 -4.64
C ALA A 281 9.63 22.32 -3.70
N GLY A 282 10.11 23.00 -2.65
CA GLY A 282 9.28 23.62 -1.61
C GLY A 282 8.83 22.68 -0.50
N VAL A 283 9.15 21.38 -0.58
CA VAL A 283 8.98 20.43 0.54
C VAL A 283 10.25 20.43 1.38
N GLN A 284 10.12 20.45 2.70
CA GLN A 284 11.27 20.25 3.60
C GLN A 284 11.51 18.76 3.84
N VAL A 285 12.76 18.30 3.70
CA VAL A 285 13.13 16.93 4.02
C VAL A 285 14.34 16.91 4.94
N ILE A 286 14.18 16.24 6.07
CA ILE A 286 15.22 16.06 7.07
C ILE A 286 15.60 14.58 7.10
N THR A 287 16.89 14.28 7.05
CA THR A 287 17.36 12.91 7.19
C THR A 287 18.24 12.74 8.41
N VAL A 288 18.09 11.64 9.12
CA VAL A 288 19.00 11.20 10.19
C VAL A 288 19.55 9.83 9.77
N GLY A 289 20.73 9.84 9.15
CA GLY A 289 21.42 8.65 8.64
C GLY A 289 22.48 8.17 9.62
N ALA A 290 22.30 7.00 10.21
CA ALA A 290 23.31 6.36 11.05
C ALA A 290 24.27 5.56 10.17
N VAL A 291 25.58 5.89 10.23
CA VAL A 291 26.62 5.24 9.44
C VAL A 291 27.87 4.96 10.28
N ILE A 292 28.82 4.19 9.72
CA ILE A 292 30.03 3.77 10.45
C ILE A 292 30.89 4.98 10.84
N ASP A 293 31.15 5.86 9.87
CA ASP A 293 31.95 7.08 10.02
C ASP A 293 31.66 8.06 8.88
N GLY A 294 32.39 9.18 8.85
CA GLY A 294 32.23 10.22 7.84
C GLY A 294 32.50 9.79 6.39
N ALA A 295 33.21 8.69 6.14
CA ALA A 295 33.46 8.19 4.78
C ALA A 295 32.23 7.49 4.19
N GLU A 296 31.24 7.16 5.01
CA GLU A 296 29.97 6.54 4.62
C GLU A 296 28.84 7.56 4.38
N GLU A 297 29.10 8.85 4.62
CA GLU A 297 28.12 9.90 4.31
C GLU A 297 27.88 9.98 2.80
N GLN A 298 26.61 10.02 2.42
CA GLN A 298 26.22 10.13 1.01
C GLN A 298 25.79 11.55 0.66
N THR A 299 25.95 11.91 -0.60
CA THR A 299 25.35 13.11 -1.17
C THR A 299 24.18 12.69 -2.06
N TRP A 300 23.01 13.30 -1.85
CA TRP A 300 21.83 13.12 -2.70
C TRP A 300 21.53 14.42 -3.42
N THR A 301 21.07 14.31 -4.67
CA THR A 301 20.57 15.46 -5.43
C THR A 301 19.08 15.58 -5.15
N SER A 302 18.60 16.74 -4.70
CA SER A 302 17.19 16.92 -4.36
C SER A 302 16.69 18.26 -4.86
N ASP A 303 15.46 18.27 -5.38
CA ASP A 303 14.73 19.51 -5.63
C ASP A 303 14.10 20.08 -4.35
N ALA A 304 13.90 19.23 -3.34
CA ALA A 304 13.39 19.60 -2.02
C ALA A 304 14.46 20.30 -1.15
N ASP A 305 14.01 20.99 -0.10
CA ASP A 305 14.89 21.62 0.88
C ASP A 305 15.44 20.56 1.84
N LEU A 306 16.56 19.94 1.45
CA LEU A 306 17.22 18.86 2.19
C LEU A 306 18.10 19.39 3.33
N THR A 307 17.84 18.89 4.55
CA THR A 307 18.76 18.99 5.70
C THR A 307 19.22 17.59 6.10
N ALA A 308 20.49 17.26 5.81
CA ALA A 308 21.06 15.95 6.12
C ALA A 308 21.83 15.96 7.46
N HIS A 309 21.44 15.08 8.38
CA HIS A 309 22.17 14.80 9.62
C HIS A 309 22.74 13.39 9.56
N TRP A 310 24.03 13.27 9.90
CA TRP A 310 24.74 12.00 9.96
C TRP A 310 25.11 11.65 11.40
N VAL A 311 24.79 10.42 11.80
CA VAL A 311 25.12 9.87 13.12
C VAL A 311 26.22 8.83 12.93
N HIS A 312 27.43 9.14 13.40
CA HIS A 312 28.56 8.22 13.30
C HIS A 312 28.56 7.26 14.48
N ARG A 313 28.54 5.96 14.20
CA ARG A 313 28.59 4.90 15.21
C ARG A 313 29.41 3.73 14.66
N PRO A 314 30.31 3.10 15.44
CA PRO A 314 31.00 1.91 14.98
C PRO A 314 30.00 0.76 14.73
N ALA A 315 30.34 -0.17 13.84
CA ALA A 315 29.49 -1.34 13.53
C ALA A 315 29.11 -2.16 14.79
N SER A 316 29.99 -2.21 15.80
CA SER A 316 29.70 -2.88 17.08
C SER A 316 28.56 -2.22 17.89
N ALA A 317 28.21 -0.98 17.57
CA ALA A 317 27.11 -0.23 18.18
C ALA A 317 25.88 -0.15 17.26
N ALA A 318 25.79 -0.96 16.20
CA ALA A 318 24.69 -0.90 15.24
C ALA A 318 23.30 -1.18 15.86
N THR A 319 23.24 -1.93 16.96
CA THR A 319 22.02 -2.19 17.75
C THR A 319 21.77 -1.19 18.87
N ASN A 320 22.67 -0.24 19.11
CA ASN A 320 22.52 0.75 20.16
C ASN A 320 21.64 1.92 19.66
N PRO A 321 20.44 2.14 20.24
CA PRO A 321 19.57 3.24 19.81
C PRO A 321 20.06 4.62 20.26
N ALA A 322 20.92 4.72 21.27
CA ALA A 322 21.24 5.98 21.92
C ALA A 322 21.75 7.08 20.95
N PRO A 323 22.71 6.81 20.04
CA PRO A 323 23.20 7.85 19.12
C PRO A 323 22.11 8.42 18.21
N VAL A 324 21.20 7.57 17.74
CA VAL A 324 20.07 7.99 16.91
C VAL A 324 19.07 8.80 17.74
N LEU A 325 18.74 8.34 18.95
CA LEU A 325 17.83 9.06 19.85
C LEU A 325 18.37 10.43 20.27
N ASP A 326 19.67 10.55 20.53
CA ASP A 326 20.30 11.83 20.87
C ASP A 326 20.22 12.80 19.71
N ALA A 327 20.49 12.36 18.48
CA ALA A 327 20.29 13.19 17.29
C ALA A 327 18.83 13.64 17.11
N LEU A 328 17.85 12.77 17.39
CA LEU A 328 16.43 13.13 17.30
C LEU A 328 15.96 14.07 18.43
N ARG A 329 16.64 14.06 19.58
CA ARG A 329 16.36 14.99 20.70
C ARG A 329 16.79 16.42 20.38
N ASP A 330 17.91 16.57 19.71
CA ASP A 330 18.49 17.87 19.36
C ASP A 330 17.88 18.47 18.09
N LEU A 331 17.11 17.67 17.34
CA LEU A 331 16.51 18.08 16.07
C LEU A 331 15.21 18.88 16.28
N PRO A 332 15.15 20.16 15.85
CA PRO A 332 13.89 20.89 15.77
C PRO A 332 13.07 20.37 14.59
N LEU A 333 11.82 19.98 14.86
CA LEU A 333 10.88 19.58 13.80
C LEU A 333 10.15 20.82 13.26
N PRO A 334 9.98 20.96 11.93
CA PRO A 334 9.22 22.06 11.36
C PRO A 334 7.74 22.05 11.79
N GLU A 335 7.09 23.21 11.73
CA GLU A 335 5.64 23.29 11.91
C GLU A 335 4.89 22.69 10.71
N GLY A 336 3.61 22.36 10.90
CA GLY A 336 2.76 21.78 9.86
C GLY A 336 2.70 20.25 9.89
N ARG A 337 2.19 19.65 8.81
CA ARG A 337 1.98 18.21 8.69
C ARG A 337 3.28 17.52 8.32
N GLY A 338 3.82 16.75 9.25
CA GLY A 338 5.02 15.94 9.03
C GLY A 338 4.74 14.48 8.78
N PHE A 339 5.46 13.88 7.83
CA PHE A 339 5.55 12.42 7.71
C PHE A 339 6.88 11.90 8.23
N ILE A 340 6.83 10.91 9.12
CA ILE A 340 8.03 10.27 9.67
C ILE A 340 8.15 8.85 9.09
N TRP A 341 9.32 8.54 8.53
CA TRP A 341 9.67 7.21 8.09
C TRP A 341 10.94 6.74 8.82
N ILE A 342 10.88 5.55 9.42
CA ILE A 342 11.96 4.97 10.22
C ILE A 342 12.25 3.56 9.69
N ALA A 343 13.49 3.31 9.27
CA ALA A 343 13.95 1.96 9.00
C ALA A 343 15.40 1.77 9.42
N ALA A 344 15.65 0.79 10.28
CA ALA A 344 16.98 0.47 10.76
C ALA A 344 16.97 -0.96 11.30
N GLU A 345 18.01 -1.35 12.04
CA GLU A 345 17.95 -2.47 12.96
C GLU A 345 16.68 -2.42 13.85
N ALA A 346 16.05 -3.57 14.06
CA ALA A 346 14.73 -3.65 14.66
C ALA A 346 14.58 -3.02 16.04
N SER A 347 15.58 -3.15 16.93
CA SER A 347 15.55 -2.53 18.25
C SER A 347 15.73 -1.01 18.17
N VAL A 348 16.61 -0.53 17.28
CA VAL A 348 16.82 0.90 17.02
C VAL A 348 15.57 1.54 16.43
N ALA A 349 15.00 0.93 15.39
CA ALA A 349 13.77 1.41 14.75
C ALA A 349 12.59 1.44 15.73
N ARG A 350 12.48 0.44 16.62
CA ARG A 350 11.45 0.42 17.68
C ARG A 350 11.63 1.57 18.66
N ALA A 351 12.85 1.79 19.15
CA ALA A 351 13.13 2.86 20.10
C ALA A 351 12.86 4.25 19.49
N ALA A 352 13.28 4.48 18.24
CA ALA A 352 13.02 5.73 17.52
C ALA A 352 11.51 5.94 17.27
N LYS A 353 10.77 4.88 16.90
CA LYS A 353 9.30 4.92 16.77
C LYS A 353 8.65 5.32 18.10
N GLU A 354 9.00 4.64 19.19
CA GLU A 354 8.44 4.89 20.51
C GLU A 354 8.71 6.32 20.97
N TYR A 355 9.94 6.81 20.81
CA TYR A 355 10.32 8.19 21.11
C TYR A 355 9.44 9.20 20.34
N MET A 356 9.24 9.00 19.04
CA MET A 356 8.42 9.91 18.22
C MET A 356 6.95 9.91 18.63
N LEU A 357 6.40 8.75 18.97
CA LEU A 357 4.99 8.63 19.37
C LEU A 357 4.73 9.14 20.80
N THR A 358 5.67 8.96 21.71
CA THR A 358 5.45 9.20 23.15
C THR A 358 6.02 10.54 23.61
N GLU A 359 7.29 10.83 23.32
CA GLU A 359 7.97 12.05 23.77
C GLU A 359 7.71 13.22 22.81
N ARG A 360 7.63 12.96 21.50
CA ARG A 360 7.29 14.00 20.50
C ARG A 360 5.79 14.06 20.17
N THR A 361 4.99 13.15 20.71
CA THR A 361 3.53 13.04 20.48
C THR A 361 3.12 13.13 19.01
N HIS A 362 3.93 12.56 18.11
CA HIS A 362 3.66 12.60 16.67
C HIS A 362 2.47 11.70 16.30
N PRO A 363 1.60 12.09 15.36
CA PRO A 363 0.46 11.27 14.94
C PRO A 363 0.89 9.92 14.38
N ARG A 364 0.30 8.83 14.89
CA ARG A 364 0.66 7.45 14.51
C ARG A 364 0.41 7.19 13.02
N GLU A 365 -0.67 7.73 12.48
CA GLU A 365 -1.07 7.62 11.08
C GLU A 365 -0.08 8.29 10.11
N TRP A 366 0.76 9.21 10.61
CA TRP A 366 1.77 9.94 9.84
C TRP A 366 3.18 9.41 10.10
N LEU A 367 3.27 8.20 10.64
CA LEU A 367 4.53 7.53 10.94
C LEU A 367 4.52 6.10 10.39
N LYS A 368 5.60 5.73 9.71
CA LYS A 368 5.87 4.36 9.29
C LYS A 368 7.22 3.91 9.82
N ALA A 369 7.27 2.79 10.53
CA ALA A 369 8.50 2.23 11.07
C ALA A 369 8.66 0.75 10.69
N SER A 370 9.89 0.32 10.40
CA SER A 370 10.21 -1.08 10.10
C SER A 370 11.61 -1.46 10.60
N GLY A 371 11.75 -2.62 11.23
CA GLY A 371 13.06 -3.22 11.47
C GLY A 371 13.52 -3.95 10.21
N TYR A 372 14.52 -3.44 9.51
CA TYR A 372 15.03 -3.99 8.25
C TYR A 372 15.86 -5.25 8.46
N TRP A 373 16.54 -5.34 9.60
CA TRP A 373 17.33 -6.49 10.00
C TRP A 373 17.28 -6.66 11.53
N VAL A 374 17.69 -7.83 12.01
CA VAL A 374 17.81 -8.16 13.44
C VAL A 374 19.19 -8.75 13.67
N GLN A 375 19.92 -8.25 14.67
CA GLN A 375 21.25 -8.77 14.97
C GLN A 375 21.19 -10.27 15.33
N GLY A 376 22.02 -11.07 14.66
CA GLY A 376 22.11 -12.52 14.90
C GLY A 376 21.07 -13.36 14.15
N GLU A 377 20.13 -12.76 13.43
CA GLU A 377 19.13 -13.47 12.63
C GLU A 377 19.29 -13.14 11.13
N ALA A 378 19.75 -14.12 10.35
CA ALA A 378 19.75 -13.98 8.89
C ALA A 378 18.31 -13.97 8.36
N ASP A 379 18.01 -13.06 7.42
CA ASP A 379 16.71 -12.94 6.75
C ASP A 379 15.53 -12.49 7.62
N ALA A 380 15.81 -11.96 8.80
CA ALA A 380 14.78 -11.43 9.68
C ALA A 380 14.44 -9.98 9.37
N LYS A 381 13.16 -9.72 9.09
CA LYS A 381 12.55 -8.39 9.08
C LYS A 381 11.48 -8.32 10.15
N ALA A 382 11.51 -7.30 10.99
CA ALA A 382 10.50 -7.07 12.02
C ALA A 382 9.51 -6.01 11.54
N LYS A 383 8.23 -6.41 11.39
CA LYS A 383 7.16 -5.41 11.37
C LYS A 383 7.01 -4.86 12.78
N LEU A 384 7.10 -3.55 12.89
CA LEU A 384 6.86 -2.84 14.14
C LEU A 384 5.39 -2.40 14.15
N ASP A 385 4.48 -3.36 13.95
CA ASP A 385 3.06 -3.16 14.20
C ASP A 385 2.85 -3.30 15.72
N ASP A 386 1.99 -2.45 16.30
CA ASP A 386 1.60 -2.57 17.72
C ASP A 386 0.64 -3.76 17.90
#